data_AF-A0A935TZK5-F1
#
_entry.id   AF-A0A935TZK5-F1
#
_cell.length_a   1.000
_cell.length_b   1.000
_cell.length_c   1.000
_cell.angle_alpha   90.00
_cell.angle_beta   90.00
_cell.angle_gamma   90.00
#
_symmetry.space_group_name_H-M   'P 1'
#
loop_
_entity.id
_entity.type
_entity.pdbx_description
1 polymer ?
#
loop_
_entity_poly.entity_id
_entity_poly.type
_entity_poly.pdbx_seq_one_letter_code
_entity_poly.pdbx_strand_id
1 'polypeptide(L)'
;MPVLALAGDDKTYLLGFKNAVKARQFVTVSELEGAEPRMVVKGNKDEILRIVRAAGVAGLLVDFDATTKQYAHAAELSAVV
;
A
#
# COMPACT_ATOMS: atom_id res chain seq x y z
N MET A 1 -2.30 10.98 5.19
CA MET A 1 -3.23 9.85 5.40
C MET A 1 -2.72 8.62 4.64
N PRO A 2 -2.94 7.38 5.12
CA PRO A 2 -2.56 6.19 4.37
C PRO A 2 -3.29 6.13 3.03
N VAL A 3 -2.60 5.71 1.97
CA VAL A 3 -3.21 5.51 0.66
C VAL A 3 -3.72 4.08 0.55
N LEU A 4 -4.98 3.93 0.19
CA LEU A 4 -5.64 2.64 0.05
C LEU A 4 -6.04 2.40 -1.41
N ALA A 5 -6.13 1.13 -1.81
CA ALA A 5 -6.64 0.70 -3.10
C ALA A 5 -7.76 -0.32 -2.92
N LEU A 6 -8.91 -0.07 -3.54
CA LEU A 6 -9.96 -1.07 -3.72
C LEU A 6 -9.61 -1.93 -4.94
N ALA A 7 -9.47 -3.24 -4.74
CA ALA A 7 -9.22 -4.18 -5.81
C ALA A 7 -10.53 -4.80 -6.32
N GLY A 8 -10.46 -5.50 -7.46
CA GLY A 8 -11.64 -6.11 -8.10
C GLY A 8 -12.23 -7.31 -7.32
N ASP A 9 -11.63 -7.69 -6.19
CA ASP A 9 -12.13 -8.70 -5.25
C ASP A 9 -12.94 -8.08 -4.10
N ASP A 10 -13.35 -6.81 -4.24
CA ASP A 10 -14.00 -5.98 -3.22
C ASP A 10 -13.19 -5.81 -1.92
N LYS A 11 -11.91 -6.17 -1.94
CA LYS A 11 -11.02 -5.96 -0.81
C LYS A 11 -10.24 -4.67 -0.97
N THR A 12 -10.07 -4.00 0.16
CA THR A 12 -9.21 -2.82 0.24
C THR A 12 -7.82 -3.25 0.71
N TYR A 13 -6.78 -2.67 0.12
CA TYR A 13 -5.38 -2.90 0.50
C TYR A 13 -4.70 -1.58 0.82
N LEU A 14 -3.77 -1.59 1.78
CA LEU A 14 -2.84 -0.48 1.99
C LEU A 14 -1.80 -0.46 0.86
N LEU A 15 -1.46 0.72 0.35
CA LEU A 15 -0.33 0.88 -0.56
C LEU A 15 0.92 1.26 0.22
N GLY A 16 1.99 0.48 0.03
CA GLY A 16 3.31 0.75 0.57
C GLY A 16 4.39 0.69 -0.50
N PHE A 17 5.51 1.36 -0.26
CA PHE A 17 6.57 1.50 -1.24
C PHE A 17 7.93 1.19 -0.63
N LYS A 18 8.75 0.38 -1.29
CA LYS A 18 10.16 0.20 -0.94
C LYS A 18 11.04 1.22 -1.62
N ASN A 19 10.57 1.79 -2.73
CA ASN A 19 11.31 2.78 -3.51
C ASN A 19 10.61 4.14 -3.52
N ALA A 20 11.29 5.17 -3.00
CA ALA A 20 10.75 6.54 -2.93
C ALA A 20 10.49 7.17 -4.31
N VAL A 21 11.22 6.75 -5.36
CA VAL A 21 10.97 7.17 -6.74
C VAL A 21 9.61 6.63 -7.20
N LYS A 22 9.35 5.34 -6.98
CA LYS A 22 8.05 4.72 -7.32
C LYS A 22 6.90 5.34 -6.53
N ALA A 23 7.13 5.64 -5.25
CA ALA A 23 6.15 6.31 -4.40
C ALA A 23 5.75 7.69 -4.96
N ARG A 24 6.73 8.51 -5.35
CA ARG A 24 6.49 9.82 -5.98
C ARG A 24 5.80 9.68 -7.33
N GLN A 25 6.26 8.77 -8.17
CA GLN A 25 5.63 8.48 -9.47
C GLN A 25 4.15 8.10 -9.30
N PHE A 26 3.84 7.23 -8.34
CA PHE A 26 2.48 6.85 -8.03
C PHE A 26 1.61 8.04 -7.63
N VAL A 27 2.10 8.90 -6.73
CA VAL A 27 1.39 10.11 -6.28
C VAL A 27 1.09 11.05 -7.46
N THR A 28 2.08 11.29 -8.31
CA THR A 28 1.93 12.14 -9.50
C THR A 28 0.93 11.56 -10.49
N VAL A 29 1.08 10.28 -10.85
CA VAL A 29 0.20 9.62 -11.85
C VAL A 29 -1.23 9.48 -11.34
N SER A 30 -1.42 9.33 -10.03
CA SER A 30 -2.74 9.17 -9.42
C SER A 30 -3.38 10.52 -9.04
N GLU A 31 -2.74 11.65 -9.34
CA GLU A 31 -3.20 13.00 -9.00
C GLU A 31 -3.50 13.18 -7.50
N LEU A 32 -2.76 12.47 -6.65
CA LEU A 32 -2.93 12.46 -5.19
C LEU A 32 -2.05 13.52 -4.53
N GLU A 33 -2.14 14.77 -4.96
CA GLU A 33 -1.30 15.84 -4.42
C GLU A 33 -1.41 15.95 -2.88
N GLY A 34 -0.26 16.02 -2.22
CA GLY A 34 -0.17 16.02 -0.75
C GLY A 34 -0.35 14.66 -0.07
N ALA A 35 -0.57 13.57 -0.82
CA ALA A 35 -0.52 12.24 -0.25
C ALA A 35 0.91 11.86 0.15
N GLU A 36 1.02 11.23 1.33
CA GLU A 36 2.27 10.70 1.85
C GLU A 36 2.26 9.17 1.75
N PRO A 37 2.73 8.60 0.62
CA PRO A 37 2.84 7.16 0.46
C PRO A 37 3.77 6.58 1.52
N ARG A 38 3.34 5.48 2.16
CA ARG A 38 4.10 4.91 3.26
C ARG A 38 5.28 4.09 2.75
N MET A 39 6.46 4.38 3.28
CA MET A 39 7.65 3.58 3.01
C MET A 39 7.65 2.29 3.83
N VAL A 40 7.94 1.18 3.17
CA VAL A 40 8.05 -0.15 3.78
C VAL A 40 9.52 -0.53 3.81
N VAL A 41 10.08 -0.59 5.01
CA VAL A 41 11.46 -1.00 5.26
C VAL A 41 11.49 -2.13 6.28
N LYS A 42 12.62 -2.84 6.39
CA LYS A 42 12.72 -3.96 7.34
C LYS A 42 12.43 -3.53 8.79
N GLY A 43 12.84 -2.32 9.17
CA GLY A 43 12.70 -1.80 10.53
C GLY A 43 11.29 -1.37 10.96
N ASN A 44 10.35 -1.19 10.03
CA ASN A 44 9.00 -0.71 10.35
C ASN A 44 7.89 -1.72 10.00
N LYS A 45 8.25 -2.99 9.76
CA LYS A 45 7.30 -4.04 9.38
C LYS A 45 6.12 -4.14 10.35
N ASP A 46 6.38 -4.17 11.66
CA ASP A 46 5.32 -4.33 12.66
C ASP A 46 4.39 -3.12 12.74
N GLU A 47 4.91 -1.92 12.51
CA GLU A 47 4.11 -0.70 12.40
C GLU A 47 3.17 -0.77 11.19
N ILE A 48 3.70 -1.16 10.02
CA ILE A 48 2.89 -1.32 8.80
C ILE A 48 1.79 -2.35 9.04
N LEU A 49 2.10 -3.51 9.64
CA LEU A 49 1.08 -4.52 9.96
C LEU A 49 0.02 -3.99 10.94
N ARG A 50 0.41 -3.16 11.92
CA ARG A 50 -0.54 -2.50 12.83
C ARG A 50 -1.46 -1.55 12.08
N ILE A 51 -0.94 -0.77 11.13
CA ILE A 51 -1.73 0.16 10.31
C ILE A 51 -2.72 -0.62 9.44
N VAL A 52 -2.26 -1.68 8.77
CA VAL A 52 -3.13 -2.54 7.93
C VAL A 52 -4.29 -3.10 8.77
N ARG A 53 -4.00 -3.63 9.97
CA ARG A 53 -5.03 -4.13 10.90
C ARG A 53 -5.98 -3.03 11.37
N ALA A 54 -5.46 -1.88 11.79
CA ALA A 54 -6.27 -0.76 12.28
C ALA A 54 -7.17 -0.15 11.19
N ALA A 55 -6.73 -0.19 9.93
CA ALA A 55 -7.50 0.27 8.78
C ALA A 55 -8.54 -0.76 8.29
N GLY A 56 -8.57 -1.98 8.84
CA GLY A 56 -9.49 -3.03 8.42
C GLY A 56 -9.29 -3.50 6.98
N VAL A 57 -8.07 -3.32 6.43
CA VAL A 57 -7.75 -3.67 5.04
C VAL A 57 -7.22 -5.10 4.96
N ALA A 58 -7.43 -5.76 3.81
CA ALA A 58 -7.08 -7.15 3.57
C ALA A 58 -5.56 -7.41 3.53
N GLY A 59 -4.75 -6.36 3.32
CA GLY A 59 -3.32 -6.52 3.24
C GLY A 59 -2.59 -5.28 2.76
N LEU A 60 -1.37 -5.51 2.28
CA LEU A 60 -0.46 -4.50 1.77
C LEU A 60 -0.04 -4.86 0.34
N LEU A 61 -0.20 -3.91 -0.58
CA LEU A 61 0.41 -3.96 -1.92
C LEU A 61 1.69 -3.13 -1.89
N VAL A 62 2.80 -3.75 -2.33
CA VAL A 62 4.12 -3.12 -2.32
C VAL A 62 4.52 -2.69 -3.71
N ASP A 63 4.96 -1.44 -3.84
CA ASP A 63 5.43 -0.82 -5.09
C ASP A 63 4.38 -0.91 -6.21
N PHE A 64 3.14 -0.54 -5.89
CA PHE A 64 2.04 -0.50 -6.85
C PHE A 64 2.28 0.57 -7.92
N ASP A 65 2.06 0.19 -9.18
CA ASP A 65 2.14 1.06 -10.34
C ASP A 65 0.72 1.41 -10.82
N ALA A 66 0.37 2.69 -10.74
CA ALA A 66 -0.96 3.18 -11.10
C ALA A 66 -1.28 3.04 -12.59
N THR A 67 -0.27 2.99 -13.46
CA THR A 67 -0.40 2.86 -14.92
C THR A 67 -0.71 1.43 -15.31
N THR A 68 0.10 0.48 -14.81
CA THR A 68 0.02 -0.94 -15.19
C THR A 68 -0.91 -1.74 -14.28
N LYS A 69 -1.32 -1.17 -13.14
CA LYS A 69 -2.05 -1.84 -12.04
C LYS A 69 -1.29 -3.04 -11.46
N GLN A 70 0.01 -3.11 -11.67
CA GLN A 70 0.87 -4.17 -11.14
C GLN A 70 1.48 -3.75 -9.79
N TYR A 71 1.92 -4.74 -9.02
CA TYR A 71 2.64 -4.56 -7.76
C TYR A 71 3.78 -5.57 -7.66
N ALA A 72 4.83 -5.22 -6.91
CA ALA A 72 5.97 -6.12 -6.75
C ALA A 72 5.63 -7.30 -5.84
N HIS A 73 4.97 -7.04 -4.71
CA HIS A 73 4.54 -8.05 -3.74
C HIS A 73 3.17 -7.71 -3.15
N ALA A 74 2.38 -8.74 -2.85
CA ALA A 74 1.22 -8.64 -1.98
C ALA A 74 1.53 -9.37 -0.66
N ALA A 75 1.29 -8.70 0.45
CA ALA A 75 1.21 -9.33 1.75
C ALA A 75 -0.26 -9.31 2.18
N GLU A 76 -0.96 -10.41 1.93
CA GLU A 76 -2.27 -10.62 2.52
C GLU A 76 -2.09 -10.80 4.02
N LEU A 77 -2.86 -10.05 4.81
CA LEU A 77 -3.11 -10.49 6.16
C LEU A 77 -4.12 -11.63 6.02
N SER A 78 -3.67 -12.87 6.16
CA SER A 78 -4.61 -13.95 6.46
C SER A 78 -5.39 -13.50 7.69
N ALA A 79 -6.71 -13.43 7.55
CA ALA A 79 -7.60 -13.16 8.66
C ALA A 79 -7.43 -14.32 9.65
N VAL A 80 -6.50 -14.18 10.58
CA VAL A 80 -6.52 -14.94 11.82
C VAL A 80 -7.51 -14.20 12.69
N VAL A 81 -8.78 -14.62 12.56
CA VAL A 81 -9.76 -14.60 13.64
C VAL A 81 -10.12 -16.05 13.90
#